data_AF-Q2JXG3-F1
#
_entry.id   AF-Q2JXG3-F1
#
_cell.length_a   1.000
_cell.length_b   1.000
_cell.length_c   1.000
_cell.angle_alpha   90.00
_cell.angle_beta   90.00
_cell.angle_gamma   90.00
#
_symmetry.space_group_name_H-M   'P 1'
#
loop_
_entity.id
_entity.type
_entity.pdbx_description
1 polymer ?
#
loop_
_entity_poly.entity_id
_entity_poly.type
_entity_poly.pdbx_seq_one_letter_code
_entity_poly.pdbx_strand_id
1 'polypeptide(L)'
;MLPQGKDSWQRLSGLVSGVVLLLPALAQPVATSPGLLTMQAQRHSPYRTRLQRWHAPQGFQGWSARGIRLNAQGQLVLDPESWRQEVSLEEPQSPLRGRPFHPPGSYWVGEAISPEVPASFPLVEAIVSWNATTPPGTWLEVEIRAKLAGRWTKWYHAGVWAADPPTLASHSVRGQEDADGNLHTDLLVLKDTHNGAEAFQVRVRLFTQEAGRSPLVDQVAVAFSNQPAQPDRLSPGDPSRWGQVLELPLCSQMVYADGGAAWCSPTALAMVMAYWQRDPPPCEPLVRAAAAGVYDRVYQGHGNWAFNVAHAAERGLAGVVARLQSLAQAEAWIAAGVPAILSYAWGEGELEGAPIPKSNGHLAVLVGFDRQGDPILHDPAAKTNEEVRRTYRRDQLEPLWLAHSGGTVYLIYPRGWPIPDP
;
A
#
# COMPACT_ATOMS: atom_id res chain seq x y z
N MET A 1 5.03 29.32 2.58
CA MET A 1 6.06 28.74 3.48
C MET A 1 5.47 27.48 4.08
N LEU A 2 5.64 26.35 3.40
CA LEU A 2 5.11 25.04 3.83
C LEU A 2 6.23 24.33 4.61
N PRO A 3 5.94 23.68 5.76
CA PRO A 3 6.98 22.98 6.50
C PRO A 3 7.33 21.67 5.80
N GLN A 4 8.62 21.37 5.74
CA GLN A 4 9.14 20.08 5.29
C GLN A 4 8.52 18.94 6.12
N GLY A 5 7.84 18.01 5.45
CA GLY A 5 7.34 16.78 6.05
C GLY A 5 8.51 15.97 6.62
N LYS A 6 8.42 15.61 7.89
CA LYS A 6 9.37 14.70 8.54
C LYS A 6 8.95 13.27 8.22
N ASP A 7 9.76 12.62 7.39
CA ASP A 7 9.67 11.19 7.09
C ASP A 7 9.74 10.36 8.39
N SER A 8 8.68 9.60 8.65
CA SER A 8 8.49 8.84 9.89
C SER A 8 8.93 7.37 9.82
N TRP A 9 9.69 6.98 8.78
CA TRP A 9 10.35 5.67 8.71
C TRP A 9 11.61 5.55 9.59
N GLN A 10 11.98 6.59 10.33
CA GLN A 10 13.20 6.67 11.16
C GLN A 10 13.21 5.82 12.45
N ARG A 11 12.38 4.79 12.61
CA ARG A 11 12.40 3.96 13.83
C ARG A 11 12.29 2.47 13.56
N LEU A 12 13.27 1.89 12.87
CA LEU A 12 13.49 0.43 12.91
C LEU A 12 14.98 0.01 12.84
N SER A 13 15.93 0.88 13.18
CA SER A 13 17.36 0.50 13.19
C SER A 13 18.16 1.17 14.32
N GLY A 14 18.71 0.34 15.23
CA GLY A 14 19.77 0.66 16.21
C GLY A 14 19.24 1.13 17.58
N LEU A 15 19.64 0.56 18.73
CA LEU A 15 21.02 0.40 19.20
C LEU A 15 21.17 -0.73 20.23
N VAL A 16 22.13 -1.63 20.01
CA VAL A 16 22.97 -2.17 21.09
C VAL A 16 24.39 -1.70 20.79
N SER A 17 24.86 -0.70 21.54
CA SER A 17 26.28 -0.34 21.62
C SER A 17 26.56 0.11 23.05
N GLY A 18 26.96 -0.85 23.88
CA GLY A 18 27.53 -0.58 25.20
C GLY A 18 29.00 -0.20 25.05
N VAL A 19 29.36 0.93 25.67
CA VAL A 19 30.72 1.46 25.76
C VAL A 19 31.63 0.50 26.53
N VAL A 20 32.77 0.16 25.93
CA VAL A 20 33.90 -0.54 26.58
C VAL A 20 34.69 0.47 27.40
N LEU A 21 34.67 0.30 28.72
CA LEU A 21 35.65 0.92 29.63
C LEU A 21 36.69 -0.14 30.01
N LEU A 22 37.94 0.12 29.63
CA LEU A 22 39.12 -0.66 29.98
C LEU A 22 39.43 -0.51 31.48
N LEU A 23 39.38 -1.60 32.22
CA LEU A 23 40.00 -1.76 33.53
C LEU A 23 40.92 -3.00 33.49
N PRO A 24 42.11 -2.95 34.13
CA PRO A 24 43.04 -4.08 34.10
C PRO A 24 42.54 -5.17 35.06
N ALA A 25 42.19 -6.34 34.53
CA ALA A 25 41.84 -7.51 35.33
C ALA A 25 43.04 -8.47 35.45
N LEU A 26 43.43 -8.74 36.68
CA LEU A 26 44.37 -9.79 37.08
C LEU A 26 43.84 -11.17 36.66
N ALA A 27 44.74 -12.03 36.20
CA ALA A 27 44.47 -13.39 35.73
C ALA A 27 43.94 -14.30 36.84
N GLN A 28 42.88 -15.06 36.56
CA GLN A 28 42.52 -16.30 37.26
C GLN A 28 41.92 -17.34 36.28
N PRO A 29 42.06 -18.65 36.56
CA PRO A 29 42.02 -19.69 35.54
C PRO A 29 40.60 -20.20 35.21
N VAL A 30 40.52 -20.72 33.99
CA VAL A 30 39.35 -21.29 33.30
C VAL A 30 38.76 -22.47 34.07
N ALA A 31 37.43 -22.47 34.24
CA ALA A 31 36.64 -23.66 34.51
C ALA A 31 35.74 -23.94 33.30
N THR A 32 36.07 -25.00 32.56
CA THR A 32 35.27 -25.53 31.44
C THR A 32 33.99 -26.18 31.98
N SER A 33 32.82 -25.70 31.55
CA SER A 33 31.56 -26.43 31.68
C SER A 33 31.10 -26.88 30.29
N PRO A 34 30.92 -28.19 30.04
CA PRO A 34 30.38 -28.70 28.77
C PRO A 34 28.86 -28.63 28.83
N GLY A 35 28.26 -27.68 28.12
CA GLY A 35 26.81 -27.48 28.09
C GLY A 35 26.34 -26.96 26.74
N LEU A 36 26.04 -27.88 25.83
CA LEU A 36 25.12 -27.76 24.69
C LEU A 36 25.20 -26.49 23.83
N LEU A 37 26.03 -26.57 22.80
CA LEU A 37 25.79 -25.92 21.52
C LEU A 37 24.50 -26.48 20.90
N THR A 38 23.35 -25.89 21.25
CA THR A 38 22.20 -25.84 20.35
C THR A 38 22.12 -24.42 19.81
N MET A 39 22.99 -24.09 18.86
CA MET A 39 22.65 -23.09 17.86
C MET A 39 21.53 -23.70 17.02
N GLN A 40 20.28 -23.51 17.45
CA GLN A 40 19.16 -23.58 16.53
C GLN A 40 19.41 -22.47 15.51
N ALA A 41 19.94 -22.84 14.34
CA ALA A 41 19.81 -22.00 13.16
C ALA A 41 18.31 -21.71 13.03
N GLN A 42 17.89 -20.49 13.37
CA GLN A 42 16.57 -19.99 13.02
C GLN A 42 16.51 -20.06 11.49
N ARG A 43 15.96 -21.15 10.97
CA ARG A 43 15.60 -21.24 9.55
C ARG A 43 14.59 -20.12 9.34
N HIS A 44 15.03 -19.05 8.69
CA HIS A 44 14.12 -18.00 8.25
C HIS A 44 13.02 -18.68 7.43
N SER A 45 11.77 -18.48 7.83
CA SER A 45 10.65 -19.01 7.07
C SER A 45 10.69 -18.38 5.67
N PRO A 46 10.46 -19.15 4.60
CA PRO A 46 10.46 -18.59 3.25
C PRO A 46 9.43 -17.46 3.18
N TYR A 47 9.80 -16.35 2.54
CA TYR A 47 8.89 -15.23 2.35
C TYR A 47 7.70 -15.65 1.49
N ARG A 48 6.48 -15.39 1.98
CA ARG A 48 5.21 -15.79 1.39
C ARG A 48 4.28 -14.60 1.33
N THR A 49 3.61 -14.46 0.19
CA THR A 49 2.61 -13.42 -0.04
C THR A 49 1.33 -14.04 -0.59
N ARG A 50 0.20 -13.38 -0.34
CA ARG A 50 -1.11 -13.70 -0.90
C ARG A 50 -1.90 -12.42 -1.12
N LEU A 51 -2.86 -12.52 -2.04
CA LEU A 51 -3.85 -11.50 -2.30
C LEU A 51 -5.25 -12.11 -2.14
N GLN A 52 -6.00 -11.64 -1.15
CA GLN A 52 -7.43 -11.93 -1.04
C GLN A 52 -8.22 -10.82 -1.75
N ARG A 53 -9.20 -11.18 -2.58
CA ARG A 53 -10.06 -10.22 -3.28
C ARG A 53 -11.53 -10.58 -3.13
N TRP A 54 -12.34 -9.57 -2.88
CA TRP A 54 -13.78 -9.61 -3.05
C TRP A 54 -14.14 -8.58 -4.10
N HIS A 55 -14.71 -9.03 -5.21
CA HIS A 55 -15.07 -8.19 -6.35
C HIS A 55 -16.51 -8.49 -6.78
N ALA A 56 -17.29 -7.45 -7.05
CA ALA A 56 -18.66 -7.56 -7.54
C ALA A 56 -18.71 -8.34 -8.88
N PRO A 57 -19.78 -9.09 -9.20
CA PRO A 57 -21.05 -9.17 -8.47
C PRO A 57 -21.09 -10.21 -7.34
N GLN A 58 -20.11 -11.11 -7.25
CA GLN A 58 -20.20 -12.27 -6.33
C GLN A 58 -19.39 -12.09 -5.04
N GLY A 59 -18.39 -11.21 -5.04
CA GLY A 59 -17.43 -11.10 -3.93
C GLY A 59 -18.04 -10.75 -2.58
N PHE A 60 -19.21 -10.12 -2.54
CA PHE A 60 -19.80 -9.63 -1.30
C PHE A 60 -20.97 -10.48 -0.76
N GLN A 61 -21.34 -11.57 -1.42
CA GLN A 61 -22.51 -12.39 -1.02
C GLN A 61 -22.39 -13.02 0.37
N GLY A 62 -21.17 -13.32 0.83
CA GLY A 62 -20.91 -13.89 2.16
C GLY A 62 -20.70 -12.85 3.27
N TRP A 63 -20.78 -11.55 2.96
CA TRP A 63 -20.51 -10.50 3.94
C TRP A 63 -21.71 -10.31 4.87
N SER A 64 -21.44 -10.15 6.17
CA SER A 64 -22.45 -9.78 7.15
C SER A 64 -22.65 -8.27 7.12
N ALA A 65 -23.85 -7.79 6.81
CA ALA A 65 -24.14 -6.37 6.63
C ALA A 65 -25.27 -5.86 7.55
N ARG A 66 -25.21 -4.58 7.90
CA ARG A 66 -26.26 -3.83 8.58
C ARG A 66 -26.28 -2.40 8.05
N GLY A 67 -27.39 -1.94 7.49
CA GLY A 67 -27.44 -0.64 6.80
C GLY A 67 -26.71 -0.62 5.45
N ILE A 68 -26.28 -1.77 4.96
CA ILE A 68 -25.69 -1.98 3.63
C ILE A 68 -26.43 -3.14 2.96
N ARG A 69 -26.65 -3.03 1.66
CA ARG A 69 -27.17 -4.09 0.80
C ARG A 69 -26.30 -4.23 -0.45
N LEU A 70 -26.53 -5.31 -1.20
CA LEU A 70 -26.01 -5.43 -2.56
C LEU A 70 -26.97 -4.76 -3.54
N ASN A 71 -26.45 -4.00 -4.50
CA ASN A 71 -27.24 -3.53 -5.64
C ASN A 71 -27.33 -4.60 -6.75
N ALA A 72 -27.96 -4.27 -7.88
CA ALA A 72 -28.14 -5.20 -8.99
C ALA A 72 -26.81 -5.68 -9.62
N GLN A 73 -25.74 -4.90 -9.46
CA GLN A 73 -24.38 -5.23 -9.90
C GLN A 73 -23.59 -5.97 -8.82
N GLY A 74 -24.19 -6.28 -7.67
CA GLY A 74 -23.55 -6.93 -6.54
C GLY A 74 -22.53 -6.05 -5.80
N GLN A 75 -22.60 -4.74 -5.96
CA GLN A 75 -21.75 -3.76 -5.24
C GLN A 75 -22.32 -3.48 -3.84
N LEU A 76 -21.46 -3.17 -2.87
CA LEU A 76 -21.91 -2.69 -1.56
C LEU A 76 -22.46 -1.26 -1.70
N VAL A 77 -23.69 -1.04 -1.23
CA VAL A 77 -24.34 0.27 -1.17
C VAL A 77 -25.10 0.41 0.15
N LEU A 78 -25.30 1.64 0.63
CA LEU A 78 -26.18 1.94 1.75
C LEU A 78 -27.58 1.43 1.47
N ASP A 79 -28.15 0.83 2.51
CA ASP A 79 -29.54 0.44 2.53
C ASP A 79 -30.36 1.50 3.30
N PRO A 80 -31.19 2.30 2.60
CA PRO A 80 -31.95 3.38 3.23
C PRO A 80 -32.98 2.87 4.25
N GLU A 81 -33.31 1.57 4.23
CA GLU A 81 -34.27 0.96 5.14
C GLU A 81 -33.65 0.53 6.48
N SER A 82 -32.32 0.34 6.53
CA SER A 82 -31.64 -0.25 7.69
C SER A 82 -30.39 0.50 8.16
N TRP A 83 -30.05 1.64 7.53
CA TRP A 83 -28.98 2.51 8.00
C TRP A 83 -29.28 3.10 9.38
N ARG A 84 -28.23 3.63 10.01
CA ARG A 84 -28.36 4.36 11.28
C ARG A 84 -27.91 5.79 11.07
N GLN A 85 -28.64 6.72 11.68
CA GLN A 85 -28.23 8.11 11.72
C GLN A 85 -27.24 8.31 12.88
N GLU A 86 -26.13 8.97 12.59
CA GLU A 86 -25.11 9.39 13.54
C GLU A 86 -24.89 10.91 13.41
N VAL A 87 -24.34 11.52 14.44
CA VAL A 87 -24.06 12.96 14.49
C VAL A 87 -22.62 13.17 14.91
N SER A 88 -21.86 13.92 14.11
CA SER A 88 -20.59 14.49 14.51
C SER A 88 -20.81 15.94 14.92
N LEU A 89 -20.41 16.30 16.14
CA LEU A 89 -20.64 17.64 16.67
C LEU A 89 -19.71 18.66 16.00
N GLU A 90 -18.40 18.41 16.02
CA GLU A 90 -17.37 19.27 15.44
C GLU A 90 -16.21 18.45 14.92
N GLU A 91 -15.56 18.93 13.85
CA GLU A 91 -14.31 18.36 13.40
C GLU A 91 -13.21 18.71 14.43
N PRO A 92 -12.49 17.72 14.97
CA PRO A 92 -11.48 17.99 15.98
C PRO A 92 -10.34 18.84 15.40
N GLN A 93 -9.92 19.88 16.13
CA GLN A 93 -8.83 20.78 15.74
C GLN A 93 -7.47 20.07 15.58
N SER A 94 -7.36 18.82 16.01
CA SER A 94 -6.18 17.97 15.86
C SER A 94 -6.61 16.53 15.63
N PRO A 95 -5.90 15.74 14.80
CA PRO A 95 -6.30 14.37 14.53
C PRO A 95 -6.35 13.54 15.82
N LEU A 96 -7.46 12.86 16.04
CA LEU A 96 -7.66 11.99 17.19
C LEU A 96 -6.69 10.79 17.11
N ARG A 97 -6.07 10.43 18.22
CA ARG A 97 -5.25 9.21 18.27
C ARG A 97 -6.16 7.99 18.24
N GLY A 98 -5.94 7.11 17.27
CA GLY A 98 -6.63 5.83 17.13
C GLY A 98 -8.08 5.93 16.68
N ARG A 99 -8.55 7.08 16.18
CA ARG A 99 -9.91 7.25 15.69
C ARG A 99 -9.96 8.11 14.42
N PRO A 100 -10.85 7.80 13.45
CA PRO A 100 -11.14 8.67 12.32
C PRO A 100 -11.88 9.93 12.79
N PHE A 101 -11.97 10.93 11.91
CA PHE A 101 -12.86 12.08 12.10
C PHE A 101 -13.82 12.21 10.92
N HIS A 102 -15.02 12.72 11.22
CA HIS A 102 -16.13 12.86 10.28
C HIS A 102 -16.49 14.33 10.11
N PRO A 103 -17.04 14.73 8.95
CA PRO A 103 -17.56 16.08 8.79
C PRO A 103 -18.63 16.36 9.85
N PRO A 104 -18.71 17.60 10.36
CA PRO A 104 -19.73 17.97 11.33
C PRO A 104 -21.14 17.86 10.74
N GLY A 105 -22.12 17.58 11.59
CA GLY A 105 -23.51 17.41 11.21
C GLY A 105 -23.99 15.96 11.28
N SER A 106 -25.20 15.75 10.75
CA SER A 106 -25.84 14.43 10.71
C SER A 106 -25.45 13.69 9.44
N TYR A 107 -25.26 12.38 9.56
CA TYR A 107 -25.03 11.48 8.44
C TYR A 107 -25.66 10.12 8.72
N TRP A 108 -25.84 9.33 7.67
CA TRP A 108 -26.29 7.95 7.76
C TRP A 108 -25.14 7.00 7.45
N VAL A 109 -25.06 5.91 8.21
CA VAL A 109 -24.01 4.92 8.11
C VAL A 109 -24.56 3.50 8.07
N GLY A 110 -23.91 2.68 7.26
CA GLY A 110 -24.04 1.23 7.24
C GLY A 110 -22.67 0.57 7.32
N GLU A 111 -22.65 -0.70 7.73
CA GLU A 111 -21.41 -1.48 7.84
C GLU A 111 -21.58 -2.88 7.24
N ALA A 112 -20.51 -3.39 6.63
CA ALA A 112 -20.41 -4.74 6.10
C ALA A 112 -19.06 -5.34 6.52
N ILE A 113 -19.10 -6.57 7.03
CA ILE A 113 -17.94 -7.31 7.53
C ILE A 113 -17.74 -8.55 6.69
N SER A 114 -16.50 -8.77 6.23
CA SER A 114 -16.13 -9.95 5.46
C SER A 114 -16.28 -11.23 6.29
N PRO A 115 -16.44 -12.41 5.65
CA PRO A 115 -16.14 -13.68 6.30
C PRO A 115 -14.75 -13.68 6.94
N GLU A 116 -14.53 -14.57 7.91
CA GLU A 116 -13.19 -14.90 8.39
C GLU A 116 -12.39 -15.51 7.23
N VAL A 117 -11.21 -14.95 6.94
CA VAL A 117 -10.29 -15.46 5.91
C VAL A 117 -9.11 -16.13 6.59
N PRO A 118 -8.98 -17.47 6.53
CA PRO A 118 -7.83 -18.17 7.09
C PRO A 118 -6.54 -17.80 6.36
N ALA A 119 -5.48 -17.56 7.12
CA ALA A 119 -4.14 -17.38 6.59
C ALA A 119 -3.43 -18.73 6.46
N SER A 120 -2.94 -19.05 5.26
CA SER A 120 -2.20 -20.31 4.98
C SER A 120 -0.76 -20.33 5.50
N PHE A 121 -0.32 -19.25 6.15
CA PHE A 121 0.99 -19.04 6.79
C PHE A 121 0.85 -17.95 7.85
N PRO A 122 1.84 -17.77 8.76
CA PRO A 122 1.89 -16.67 9.71
C PRO A 122 1.74 -15.29 9.04
N LEU A 123 0.53 -14.72 9.04
CA LEU A 123 0.31 -13.38 8.51
C LEU A 123 0.94 -12.37 9.48
N VAL A 124 1.84 -11.52 9.00
CA VAL A 124 2.51 -10.49 9.80
C VAL A 124 2.19 -9.10 9.30
N GLU A 125 2.17 -8.92 7.98
CA GLU A 125 1.87 -7.64 7.34
C GLU A 125 0.63 -7.74 6.45
N ALA A 126 -0.19 -6.70 6.44
CA ALA A 126 -1.36 -6.61 5.57
C ALA A 126 -1.63 -5.17 5.11
N ILE A 127 -2.01 -5.02 3.85
CA ILE A 127 -2.44 -3.75 3.25
C ILE A 127 -3.82 -3.97 2.63
N VAL A 128 -4.80 -3.14 3.02
CA VAL A 128 -6.15 -3.18 2.46
C VAL A 128 -6.28 -2.12 1.38
N SER A 129 -6.84 -2.48 0.23
CA SER A 129 -7.16 -1.54 -0.85
C SER A 129 -8.59 -1.75 -1.34
N TRP A 130 -9.18 -0.72 -1.95
CA TRP A 130 -10.58 -0.75 -2.37
C TRP A 130 -10.78 -0.04 -3.71
N ASN A 131 -11.82 -0.45 -4.43
CA ASN A 131 -12.32 0.25 -5.62
C ASN A 131 -13.72 0.70 -5.29
N ALA A 132 -13.93 2.02 -5.29
CA ALA A 132 -15.20 2.61 -4.95
C ALA A 132 -15.48 3.84 -5.79
N THR A 133 -16.75 4.20 -5.88
CA THR A 133 -17.22 5.52 -6.31
C THR A 133 -17.90 6.21 -5.13
N THR A 134 -17.44 7.41 -4.80
CA THR A 134 -17.95 8.22 -3.68
C THR A 134 -18.50 9.54 -4.20
N PRO A 135 -19.80 9.59 -4.57
CA PRO A 135 -20.45 10.85 -4.94
C PRO A 135 -20.30 11.94 -3.86
N PRO A 136 -20.36 13.24 -4.22
CA PRO A 136 -20.34 14.32 -3.23
C PRO A 136 -21.38 14.13 -2.13
N GLY A 137 -20.99 14.40 -0.89
CA GLY A 137 -21.73 14.14 0.33
C GLY A 137 -21.60 12.71 0.85
N THR A 138 -20.78 11.86 0.24
CA THR A 138 -20.56 10.46 0.66
C THR A 138 -19.09 10.13 0.85
N TRP A 139 -18.80 9.18 1.73
CA TRP A 139 -17.46 8.67 1.99
C TRP A 139 -17.52 7.23 2.49
N LEU A 140 -16.37 6.58 2.61
CA LEU A 140 -16.25 5.26 3.20
C LEU A 140 -15.11 5.19 4.21
N GLU A 141 -15.19 4.19 5.08
CA GLU A 141 -14.09 3.76 5.94
C GLU A 141 -13.79 2.29 5.71
N VAL A 142 -12.51 1.93 5.75
CA VAL A 142 -12.06 0.55 5.69
C VAL A 142 -11.22 0.23 6.92
N GLU A 143 -11.51 -0.91 7.53
CA GLU A 143 -10.83 -1.40 8.73
C GLU A 143 -10.45 -2.87 8.56
N ILE A 144 -9.38 -3.28 9.24
CA ILE A 144 -8.91 -4.66 9.28
C ILE A 144 -8.70 -5.09 10.73
N ARG A 145 -8.97 -6.35 11.02
CA ARG A 145 -8.54 -7.01 12.25
C ARG A 145 -7.95 -8.38 11.96
N ALA A 146 -7.07 -8.82 12.85
CA ALA A 146 -6.38 -10.09 12.74
C ALA A 146 -6.79 -11.02 13.90
N LYS A 147 -6.68 -12.32 13.69
CA LYS A 147 -6.93 -13.35 14.70
C LYS A 147 -5.60 -13.92 15.17
N LEU A 148 -5.26 -13.68 16.42
CA LEU A 148 -4.03 -14.10 17.09
C LEU A 148 -4.38 -15.17 18.13
N ALA A 149 -3.93 -16.40 17.94
CA ALA A 149 -4.17 -17.52 18.85
C ALA A 149 -5.64 -17.65 19.29
N GLY A 150 -6.56 -17.68 18.33
CA GLY A 150 -8.01 -17.77 18.58
C GLY A 150 -8.70 -16.47 19.01
N ARG A 151 -7.97 -15.39 19.33
CA ARG A 151 -8.51 -14.09 19.76
C ARG A 151 -8.42 -13.05 18.66
N TRP A 152 -9.50 -12.29 18.45
CA TRP A 152 -9.48 -11.13 17.57
C TRP A 152 -8.74 -9.93 18.20
N THR A 153 -7.91 -9.26 17.41
CA THR A 153 -7.41 -7.91 17.73
C THR A 153 -8.57 -6.91 17.73
N LYS A 154 -8.29 -5.66 18.15
CA LYS A 154 -9.18 -4.55 17.79
C LYS A 154 -9.22 -4.37 16.26
N TRP A 155 -10.15 -3.53 15.81
CA TRP A 155 -10.15 -3.01 14.45
C TRP A 155 -9.07 -1.93 14.31
N TYR A 156 -8.24 -2.05 13.27
CA TYR A 156 -7.33 -1.01 12.82
C TYR A 156 -7.94 -0.33 11.59
N HIS A 157 -7.93 0.99 11.56
CA HIS A 157 -8.45 1.83 10.47
C HIS A 157 -7.42 1.94 9.35
N ALA A 158 -7.70 1.33 8.20
CA ALA A 158 -6.86 1.36 7.01
C ALA A 158 -7.00 2.68 6.24
N GLY A 159 -8.14 3.37 6.36
CA GLY A 159 -8.31 4.71 5.81
C GLY A 159 -9.76 5.19 5.77
N VAL A 160 -9.91 6.51 5.67
CA VAL A 160 -11.17 7.21 5.40
C VAL A 160 -11.06 7.87 4.04
N TRP A 161 -12.00 7.59 3.14
CA TRP A 161 -11.91 7.97 1.73
C TRP A 161 -13.16 8.67 1.21
N ALA A 162 -12.96 9.83 0.58
CA ALA A 162 -13.90 10.50 -0.30
C ALA A 162 -13.17 11.06 -1.52
N ALA A 163 -13.80 10.99 -2.70
CA ALA A 163 -13.28 11.59 -3.92
C ALA A 163 -13.46 13.11 -3.98
N ASP A 164 -14.42 13.63 -3.20
CA ASP A 164 -14.76 15.05 -3.12
C ASP A 164 -14.16 15.67 -1.84
N PRO A 165 -13.07 16.46 -1.93
CA PRO A 165 -12.44 17.05 -0.75
C PRO A 165 -13.36 17.96 0.10
N PRO A 166 -14.28 18.75 -0.48
CA PRO A 166 -15.29 19.49 0.29
C PRO A 166 -16.18 18.60 1.18
N THR A 167 -16.47 17.37 0.77
CA THR A 167 -17.21 16.40 1.60
C THR A 167 -16.37 15.97 2.80
N LEU A 168 -15.17 15.47 2.53
CA LEU A 168 -14.22 15.03 3.54
C LEU A 168 -12.82 14.98 2.92
N ALA A 169 -11.84 15.55 3.62
CA ALA A 169 -10.45 15.35 3.28
C ALA A 169 -10.02 13.92 3.66
N SER A 170 -9.78 13.07 2.66
CA SER A 170 -9.31 11.70 2.84
C SER A 170 -8.08 11.64 3.75
N HIS A 171 -8.05 10.66 4.66
CA HIS A 171 -6.99 10.55 5.66
C HIS A 171 -6.81 9.13 6.22
N SER A 172 -5.57 8.80 6.55
CA SER A 172 -5.22 7.70 7.45
C SER A 172 -5.49 8.07 8.91
N VAL A 173 -5.41 7.08 9.81
CA VAL A 173 -5.57 7.29 11.25
C VAL A 173 -4.23 7.05 11.96
N ARG A 174 -3.80 8.03 12.76
CA ARG A 174 -2.53 7.96 13.52
C ARG A 174 -2.71 7.33 14.90
N GLY A 175 -1.62 6.78 15.44
CA GLY A 175 -1.57 6.35 16.84
C GLY A 175 -2.42 5.11 17.12
N GLN A 176 -2.40 4.14 16.19
CA GLN A 176 -3.16 2.90 16.29
C GLN A 176 -2.38 1.77 16.98
N GLU A 177 -1.14 1.99 17.41
CA GLU A 177 -0.30 0.98 18.07
C GLU A 177 -0.92 0.46 19.37
N ASP A 178 -0.82 -0.85 19.59
CA ASP A 178 -1.11 -1.54 20.86
C ASP A 178 -0.20 -2.76 21.06
N ALA A 179 -0.61 -3.71 21.91
CA ALA A 179 0.16 -4.92 22.19
C ALA A 179 0.16 -5.93 21.03
N ASP A 180 -0.82 -5.88 20.13
CA ASP A 180 -1.01 -6.85 19.05
C ASP A 180 -0.32 -6.39 17.76
N GLY A 181 -0.33 -5.08 17.48
CA GLY A 181 0.20 -4.54 16.23
C GLY A 181 0.11 -3.02 16.15
N ASN A 182 0.46 -2.50 14.97
CA ASN A 182 0.29 -1.10 14.60
C ASN A 182 -0.09 -0.98 13.12
N LEU A 183 -0.87 0.04 12.78
CA LEU A 183 -1.18 0.38 11.39
C LEU A 183 -0.48 1.70 11.03
N HIS A 184 0.49 1.60 10.13
CA HIS A 184 1.32 2.68 9.62
C HIS A 184 0.73 3.20 8.31
N THR A 185 -0.04 4.29 8.38
CA THR A 185 -0.77 4.88 7.24
C THR A 185 -1.82 3.93 6.67
N ASP A 186 -1.41 2.90 5.93
CA ASP A 186 -2.22 1.83 5.34
C ASP A 186 -1.60 0.42 5.50
N LEU A 187 -0.44 0.29 6.16
CA LEU A 187 0.23 -0.99 6.44
C LEU A 187 0.01 -1.45 7.88
N LEU A 188 -0.76 -2.53 8.07
CA LEU A 188 -0.81 -3.25 9.34
C LEU A 188 0.47 -4.09 9.51
N VAL A 189 1.14 -3.94 10.65
CA VAL A 189 2.28 -4.76 11.09
C VAL A 189 1.97 -5.34 12.47
N LEU A 190 1.93 -6.67 12.55
CA LEU A 190 1.69 -7.40 13.80
C LEU A 190 3.00 -7.59 14.59
N LYS A 191 2.90 -7.56 15.93
CA LYS A 191 4.06 -7.69 16.82
C LYS A 191 4.53 -9.14 16.98
N ASP A 192 3.63 -10.10 16.95
CA ASP A 192 3.99 -11.53 16.92
C ASP A 192 4.36 -11.94 15.49
N THR A 193 5.62 -11.69 15.12
CA THR A 193 6.13 -12.04 13.78
C THR A 193 6.44 -13.54 13.63
N HIS A 194 6.51 -14.28 14.74
CA HIS A 194 6.84 -15.70 14.72
C HIS A 194 5.62 -16.56 14.38
N ASN A 195 4.52 -16.35 15.12
CA ASN A 195 3.28 -17.10 14.90
C ASN A 195 2.36 -16.39 13.90
N GLY A 196 2.41 -15.06 13.84
CA GLY A 196 1.52 -14.26 13.01
C GLY A 196 0.04 -14.45 13.34
N ALA A 197 -0.82 -13.94 12.48
CA ALA A 197 -2.25 -14.18 12.53
C ALA A 197 -2.66 -15.42 11.74
N GLU A 198 -3.62 -16.17 12.29
CA GLU A 198 -4.21 -17.36 11.69
C GLU A 198 -5.37 -17.02 10.74
N ALA A 199 -5.94 -15.84 10.89
CA ALA A 199 -7.01 -15.33 10.04
C ALA A 199 -7.11 -13.80 10.11
N PHE A 200 -7.86 -13.20 9.19
CA PHE A 200 -8.23 -11.79 9.25
C PHE A 200 -9.67 -11.55 8.83
N GLN A 201 -10.19 -10.36 9.12
CA GLN A 201 -11.45 -9.83 8.60
C GLN A 201 -11.29 -8.37 8.20
N VAL A 202 -12.07 -7.95 7.21
CA VAL A 202 -12.20 -6.56 6.79
C VAL A 202 -13.60 -6.06 7.12
N ARG A 203 -13.70 -4.80 7.54
CA ARG A 203 -14.96 -4.08 7.69
C ARG A 203 -14.96 -2.86 6.78
N VAL A 204 -16.05 -2.69 6.05
CA VAL A 204 -16.32 -1.51 5.23
C VAL A 204 -17.51 -0.80 5.83
N ARG A 205 -17.37 0.51 6.07
CA ARG A 205 -18.47 1.38 6.49
C ARG A 205 -18.72 2.40 5.39
N LEU A 206 -19.99 2.61 5.04
CA LEU A 206 -20.40 3.56 4.01
C LEU A 206 -21.19 4.68 4.67
N PHE A 207 -21.01 5.90 4.20
CA PHE A 207 -21.61 7.08 4.82
C PHE A 207 -22.21 8.01 3.77
N THR A 208 -23.27 8.71 4.17
CA THR A 208 -23.89 9.78 3.37
C THR A 208 -24.42 10.90 4.25
N GLN A 209 -24.27 12.16 3.81
CA GLN A 209 -24.95 13.33 4.36
C GLN A 209 -26.35 13.54 3.76
N GLU A 210 -26.72 12.78 2.72
CA GLU A 210 -28.00 12.90 2.04
C GLU A 210 -28.66 11.53 1.88
N ALA A 211 -29.86 11.39 2.43
CA ALA A 211 -30.62 10.17 2.30
C ALA A 211 -30.96 9.86 0.83
N GLY A 212 -30.67 8.64 0.37
CA GLY A 212 -30.91 8.19 -1.01
C GLY A 212 -29.65 8.21 -1.88
N ARG A 213 -28.55 8.78 -1.38
CA ARG A 213 -27.23 8.71 -1.99
C ARG A 213 -26.34 7.72 -1.25
N SER A 214 -25.43 7.07 -1.97
CA SER A 214 -24.54 6.06 -1.41
C SER A 214 -23.19 6.05 -2.12
N PRO A 215 -22.08 5.79 -1.39
CA PRO A 215 -20.90 5.21 -2.02
C PRO A 215 -21.24 3.88 -2.70
N LEU A 216 -20.48 3.52 -3.72
CA LEU A 216 -20.56 2.23 -4.40
C LEU A 216 -19.21 1.54 -4.21
N VAL A 217 -19.15 0.34 -3.63
CA VAL A 217 -17.90 -0.43 -3.52
C VAL A 217 -17.95 -1.64 -4.44
N ASP A 218 -17.03 -1.65 -5.40
CA ASP A 218 -16.86 -2.71 -6.40
C ASP A 218 -15.89 -3.78 -5.95
N GLN A 219 -14.85 -3.39 -5.22
CA GLN A 219 -13.79 -4.29 -4.82
C GLN A 219 -13.23 -3.92 -3.45
N VAL A 220 -12.92 -4.95 -2.67
CA VAL A 220 -12.03 -4.87 -1.51
C VAL A 220 -10.96 -5.94 -1.67
N ALA A 221 -9.70 -5.60 -1.41
CA ALA A 221 -8.59 -6.52 -1.53
C ALA A 221 -7.63 -6.37 -0.35
N VAL A 222 -7.01 -7.48 0.06
CA VAL A 222 -5.97 -7.52 1.10
C VAL A 222 -4.74 -8.21 0.56
N ALA A 223 -3.66 -7.46 0.39
CA ALA A 223 -2.33 -8.02 0.15
C ALA A 223 -1.69 -8.29 1.51
N PHE A 224 -1.31 -9.54 1.77
CA PHE A 224 -0.73 -9.92 3.05
C PHE A 224 0.46 -10.85 2.89
N SER A 225 1.36 -10.79 3.86
CA SER A 225 2.59 -11.57 3.87
C SER A 225 2.98 -11.98 5.28
N ASN A 226 3.88 -12.95 5.38
CA ASN A 226 4.71 -13.08 6.58
C ASN A 226 5.78 -11.96 6.58
N GLN A 227 6.80 -12.09 7.41
CA GLN A 227 7.84 -11.07 7.54
C GLN A 227 8.66 -10.94 6.24
N PRO A 228 8.73 -9.73 5.62
CA PRO A 228 9.64 -9.46 4.52
C PRO A 228 11.08 -9.78 4.88
N ALA A 229 11.81 -10.38 3.94
CA ALA A 229 13.22 -10.68 4.09
C ALA A 229 13.92 -10.44 2.75
N GLN A 230 15.23 -10.15 2.81
CA GLN A 230 16.03 -10.17 1.60
C GLN A 230 16.01 -11.59 0.98
N PRO A 231 15.86 -11.70 -0.34
CA PRO A 231 15.93 -12.99 -0.99
C PRO A 231 17.36 -13.54 -0.92
N ASP A 232 17.52 -14.79 -0.50
CA ASP A 232 18.82 -15.49 -0.56
C ASP A 232 19.31 -15.68 -2.01
N ARG A 233 18.36 -15.75 -2.96
CA ARG A 233 18.63 -15.89 -4.39
C ARG A 233 17.50 -15.26 -5.19
N LEU A 234 17.87 -14.54 -6.25
CA LEU A 234 16.91 -13.98 -7.20
C LEU A 234 16.29 -15.04 -8.09
N SER A 235 15.02 -14.82 -8.44
CA SER A 235 14.36 -15.61 -9.46
C SER A 235 15.05 -15.38 -10.82
N PRO A 236 15.29 -16.43 -11.63
CA PRO A 236 15.99 -16.29 -12.91
C PRO A 236 15.22 -15.45 -13.95
N GLY A 237 13.94 -15.14 -13.71
CA GLY A 237 13.07 -14.50 -14.71
C GLY A 237 12.68 -15.45 -15.84
N ASP A 238 11.88 -14.94 -16.77
CA ASP A 238 11.42 -15.59 -17.98
C ASP A 238 11.90 -14.80 -19.21
N PRO A 239 12.98 -15.24 -19.88
CA PRO A 239 13.50 -14.59 -21.08
C PRO A 239 12.50 -14.43 -22.23
N SER A 240 11.42 -15.21 -22.26
CA SER A 240 10.37 -15.05 -23.28
C SER A 240 9.53 -13.78 -23.09
N ARG A 241 9.61 -13.15 -21.92
CA ARG A 241 8.89 -11.90 -21.55
C ARG A 241 9.80 -10.67 -21.53
N TRP A 242 11.06 -10.83 -21.90
CA TRP A 242 12.06 -9.76 -21.96
C TRP A 242 12.03 -9.02 -23.30
N GLY A 243 12.63 -7.83 -23.34
CA GLY A 243 12.65 -6.99 -24.54
C GLY A 243 11.32 -6.30 -24.86
N GLN A 244 10.35 -6.33 -23.93
CA GLN A 244 9.08 -5.62 -24.02
C GLN A 244 9.12 -4.36 -23.15
N VAL A 245 8.63 -3.25 -23.70
CA VAL A 245 8.47 -1.97 -22.98
C VAL A 245 7.09 -1.41 -23.28
N LEU A 246 6.36 -1.05 -22.23
CA LEU A 246 5.09 -0.34 -22.30
C LEU A 246 5.40 1.16 -22.44
N GLU A 247 4.84 1.79 -23.47
CA GLU A 247 5.09 3.19 -23.77
C GLU A 247 4.10 4.08 -22.99
N LEU A 248 4.54 4.57 -21.84
CA LEU A 248 3.82 5.52 -20.99
C LEU A 248 4.35 6.95 -21.22
N PRO A 249 3.57 8.00 -20.93
CA PRO A 249 4.12 9.36 -20.84
C PRO A 249 5.28 9.43 -19.85
N LEU A 250 6.26 10.29 -20.14
CA LEU A 250 7.41 10.53 -19.28
C LEU A 250 7.18 11.78 -18.46
N CYS A 251 6.82 11.63 -17.19
CA CYS A 251 6.53 12.74 -16.29
C CYS A 251 7.50 12.75 -15.11
N SER A 252 8.28 13.82 -14.99
CA SER A 252 9.13 14.09 -13.83
C SER A 252 8.34 14.84 -12.76
N GLN A 253 8.52 14.45 -11.51
CA GLN A 253 8.00 15.20 -10.36
C GLN A 253 8.86 16.43 -10.03
N MET A 254 10.13 16.45 -10.46
CA MET A 254 11.11 17.47 -10.06
C MET A 254 10.91 18.81 -10.78
N VAL A 255 10.10 18.85 -11.83
CA VAL A 255 9.77 20.08 -12.56
C VAL A 255 8.77 20.97 -11.80
N TYR A 256 8.11 20.46 -10.75
CA TYR A 256 7.13 21.19 -9.95
C TYR A 256 7.76 21.73 -8.66
N ALA A 257 8.09 23.01 -8.65
CA ALA A 257 8.73 23.68 -7.50
C ALA A 257 7.84 23.76 -6.24
N ASP A 258 6.53 23.57 -6.38
CA ASP A 258 5.50 23.75 -5.35
C ASP A 258 5.21 22.48 -4.52
N GLY A 259 6.14 21.53 -4.47
CA GLY A 259 6.02 20.31 -3.68
C GLY A 259 6.29 19.02 -4.46
N GLY A 260 6.64 19.13 -5.74
CA GLY A 260 6.90 18.01 -6.63
C GLY A 260 7.90 16.99 -6.09
N ALA A 261 8.91 17.39 -5.33
CA ALA A 261 9.88 16.48 -4.70
C ALA A 261 9.24 15.40 -3.79
N ALA A 262 7.99 15.56 -3.36
CA ALA A 262 7.24 14.58 -2.57
C ALA A 262 6.06 13.92 -3.33
N TRP A 263 6.06 13.99 -4.66
CA TRP A 263 4.98 13.53 -5.55
C TRP A 263 5.31 12.26 -6.35
N CYS A 264 6.29 11.44 -5.94
CA CYS A 264 6.67 10.24 -6.69
C CYS A 264 5.47 9.32 -6.98
N SER A 265 4.64 9.04 -5.96
CA SER A 265 3.44 8.21 -6.12
C SER A 265 2.40 8.82 -7.08
N PRO A 266 1.89 10.05 -6.87
CA PRO A 266 0.90 10.62 -7.79
C PRO A 266 1.45 10.85 -9.20
N THR A 267 2.74 11.12 -9.37
CA THR A 267 3.37 11.20 -10.71
C THR A 267 3.41 9.82 -11.39
N ALA A 268 3.80 8.77 -10.66
CA ALA A 268 3.76 7.40 -11.17
C ALA A 268 2.34 6.95 -11.53
N LEU A 269 1.37 7.25 -10.65
CA LEU A 269 -0.05 6.99 -10.89
C LEU A 269 -0.55 7.72 -12.14
N ALA A 270 -0.23 9.00 -12.29
CA ALA A 270 -0.62 9.80 -13.45
C ALA A 270 -0.10 9.21 -14.77
N MET A 271 1.15 8.75 -14.82
CA MET A 271 1.71 8.08 -16.01
C MET A 271 0.94 6.80 -16.36
N VAL A 272 0.61 5.97 -15.37
CA VAL A 272 -0.14 4.72 -15.60
C VAL A 272 -1.60 4.99 -15.98
N MET A 273 -2.25 5.98 -15.38
CA MET A 273 -3.61 6.35 -15.76
C MET A 273 -3.69 6.96 -17.17
N ALA A 274 -2.65 7.66 -17.59
CA ALA A 274 -2.55 8.22 -18.94
C ALA A 274 -2.34 7.15 -20.01
N TYR A 275 -1.60 6.09 -19.69
CA TYR A 275 -1.37 4.96 -20.59
C TYR A 275 -2.66 4.26 -21.05
N TRP A 276 -3.68 4.25 -20.19
CA TRP A 276 -4.98 3.67 -20.52
C TRP A 276 -5.91 4.63 -21.27
N GLN A 277 -5.48 5.87 -21.54
CA GLN A 277 -6.25 6.86 -22.29
C GLN A 277 -5.82 6.88 -23.75
N ARG A 278 -6.79 7.10 -24.65
CA ARG A 278 -6.52 7.22 -26.09
C ARG A 278 -5.72 8.46 -26.46
N ASP A 279 -5.97 9.57 -25.76
CA ASP A 279 -5.34 10.87 -25.99
C ASP A 279 -5.14 11.57 -24.63
N PRO A 280 -4.13 11.14 -23.85
CA PRO A 280 -3.92 11.69 -22.51
C PRO A 280 -3.46 13.16 -22.60
N PRO A 281 -3.92 14.03 -21.69
CA PRO A 281 -3.39 15.39 -21.59
C PRO A 281 -1.90 15.37 -21.20
N PRO A 282 -1.20 16.52 -21.31
CA PRO A 282 0.19 16.64 -20.86
C PRO A 282 0.36 16.29 -19.38
N CYS A 283 1.61 16.05 -18.97
CA CYS A 283 1.95 15.62 -17.61
C CYS A 283 1.36 16.51 -16.50
N GLU A 284 1.47 17.84 -16.63
CA GLU A 284 1.13 18.74 -15.53
C GLU A 284 -0.33 18.64 -15.03
N PRO A 285 -1.35 18.74 -15.90
CA PRO A 285 -2.73 18.52 -15.46
C PRO A 285 -2.96 17.17 -14.78
N LEU A 286 -2.35 16.09 -15.29
CA LEU A 286 -2.51 14.74 -14.76
C LEU A 286 -1.86 14.60 -13.37
N VAL A 287 -0.60 15.03 -13.25
CA VAL A 287 0.16 14.93 -12.01
C VAL A 287 -0.48 15.78 -10.93
N ARG A 288 -0.92 17.00 -11.24
CA ARG A 288 -1.59 17.87 -10.26
C ARG A 288 -2.94 17.31 -9.82
N ALA A 289 -3.73 16.76 -10.75
CA ALA A 289 -5.00 16.12 -10.41
C ALA A 289 -4.80 14.87 -9.53
N ALA A 290 -3.78 14.06 -9.83
CA ALA A 290 -3.42 12.90 -9.01
C ALA A 290 -2.93 13.34 -7.63
N ALA A 291 -1.99 14.29 -7.54
CA ALA A 291 -1.45 14.79 -6.28
C ALA A 291 -2.54 15.35 -5.38
N ALA A 292 -3.44 16.18 -5.91
CA ALA A 292 -4.57 16.71 -5.16
C ALA A 292 -5.52 15.62 -4.67
N GLY A 293 -5.79 14.61 -5.50
CA GLY A 293 -6.80 13.60 -5.18
C GLY A 293 -6.31 12.38 -4.41
N VAL A 294 -5.00 12.21 -4.18
CA VAL A 294 -4.45 11.12 -3.33
C VAL A 294 -3.87 11.63 -2.01
N TYR A 295 -3.90 12.95 -1.78
CA TYR A 295 -3.33 13.54 -0.57
C TYR A 295 -4.01 13.00 0.68
N ASP A 296 -3.22 12.39 1.56
CA ASP A 296 -3.65 11.93 2.86
C ASP A 296 -3.40 13.04 3.89
N ARG A 297 -4.46 13.63 4.42
CA ARG A 297 -4.38 14.79 5.32
C ARG A 297 -3.66 14.50 6.64
N VAL A 298 -3.75 13.28 7.17
CA VAL A 298 -3.13 12.93 8.47
C VAL A 298 -1.69 12.48 8.28
N TYR A 299 -1.41 11.72 7.23
CA TYR A 299 -0.03 11.37 6.84
C TYR A 299 0.74 12.59 6.32
N GLN A 300 0.03 13.59 5.78
CA GLN A 300 0.57 14.79 5.13
C GLN A 300 1.42 14.48 3.90
N GLY A 301 1.02 13.47 3.12
CA GLY A 301 1.74 13.02 1.94
C GLY A 301 0.87 12.22 0.98
N HIS A 302 1.50 11.65 -0.05
CA HIS A 302 0.82 11.04 -1.20
C HIS A 302 1.11 9.55 -1.36
N GLY A 303 1.90 8.98 -0.44
CA GLY A 303 2.40 7.60 -0.47
C GLY A 303 1.46 6.55 0.11
N ASN A 304 0.21 6.90 0.46
CA ASN A 304 -0.80 5.94 0.87
C ASN A 304 -1.23 5.11 -0.36
N TRP A 305 -0.80 3.84 -0.44
CA TRP A 305 -1.01 2.99 -1.61
C TRP A 305 -2.50 2.76 -1.86
N ALA A 306 -3.28 2.55 -0.80
CA ALA A 306 -4.72 2.34 -0.89
C ALA A 306 -5.44 3.56 -1.51
N PHE A 307 -5.02 4.78 -1.17
CA PHE A 307 -5.60 6.01 -1.74
C PHE A 307 -5.26 6.19 -3.22
N ASN A 308 -4.06 5.81 -3.65
CA ASN A 308 -3.70 5.84 -5.07
C ASN A 308 -4.57 4.86 -5.87
N VAL A 309 -4.82 3.66 -5.34
CA VAL A 309 -5.75 2.69 -5.94
C VAL A 309 -7.18 3.22 -5.97
N ALA A 310 -7.68 3.78 -4.87
CA ALA A 310 -9.03 4.33 -4.80
C ALA A 310 -9.23 5.49 -5.79
N HIS A 311 -8.23 6.38 -5.92
CA HIS A 311 -8.26 7.50 -6.85
C HIS A 311 -8.39 7.08 -8.32
N ALA A 312 -7.67 6.01 -8.71
CA ALA A 312 -7.80 5.43 -10.04
C ALA A 312 -9.18 4.80 -10.26
N ALA A 313 -9.71 4.11 -9.24
CA ALA A 313 -11.01 3.47 -9.29
C ALA A 313 -12.17 4.46 -9.48
N GLU A 314 -12.12 5.62 -8.82
CA GLU A 314 -13.04 6.75 -9.00
C GLU A 314 -13.08 7.27 -10.45
N ARG A 315 -12.00 7.03 -11.21
CA ARG A 315 -11.86 7.45 -12.62
C ARG A 315 -12.13 6.31 -13.61
N GLY A 316 -12.81 5.26 -13.16
CA GLY A 316 -13.30 4.17 -14.01
C GLY A 316 -12.30 3.05 -14.27
N LEU A 317 -11.09 3.12 -13.70
CA LEU A 317 -10.14 2.02 -13.73
C LEU A 317 -10.46 1.01 -12.61
N ALA A 318 -9.74 -0.11 -12.65
CA ALA A 318 -9.60 -1.02 -11.52
C ALA A 318 -8.19 -0.91 -10.96
N GLY A 319 -8.03 -1.13 -9.67
CA GLY A 319 -6.72 -1.15 -9.04
C GLY A 319 -6.63 -2.11 -7.86
N VAL A 320 -5.41 -2.50 -7.51
CA VAL A 320 -5.14 -3.33 -6.34
C VAL A 320 -3.73 -3.09 -5.83
N VAL A 321 -3.56 -3.08 -4.51
CA VAL A 321 -2.24 -3.23 -3.88
C VAL A 321 -1.95 -4.74 -3.82
N ALA A 322 -0.76 -5.14 -4.25
CA ALA A 322 -0.30 -6.53 -4.27
C ALA A 322 1.14 -6.64 -3.75
N ARG A 323 1.57 -7.86 -3.42
CA ARG A 323 2.96 -8.16 -3.05
C ARG A 323 3.51 -9.26 -3.95
N LEU A 324 4.44 -8.88 -4.81
CA LEU A 324 5.12 -9.80 -5.72
C LEU A 324 6.43 -10.26 -5.09
N GLN A 325 6.73 -11.55 -5.20
CA GLN A 325 7.89 -12.17 -4.56
C GLN A 325 9.18 -12.06 -5.40
N SER A 326 9.09 -11.58 -6.64
CA SER A 326 10.25 -11.39 -7.54
C SER A 326 9.86 -10.55 -8.76
N LEU A 327 10.85 -10.03 -9.49
CA LEU A 327 10.59 -9.40 -10.78
C LEU A 327 10.09 -10.39 -11.84
N ALA A 328 10.35 -11.70 -11.67
CA ALA A 328 9.78 -12.73 -12.53
C ALA A 328 8.24 -12.77 -12.48
N GLN A 329 7.64 -12.47 -11.32
CA GLN A 329 6.19 -12.30 -11.24
C GLN A 329 5.75 -11.01 -11.93
N ALA A 330 6.53 -9.92 -11.81
CA ALA A 330 6.24 -8.65 -12.48
C ALA A 330 6.33 -8.74 -14.01
N GLU A 331 7.20 -9.58 -14.56
CA GLU A 331 7.26 -9.89 -16.00
C GLU A 331 5.92 -10.40 -16.55
N ALA A 332 5.16 -11.18 -15.76
CA ALA A 332 3.83 -11.65 -16.17
C ALA A 332 2.84 -10.49 -16.35
N TRP A 333 2.93 -9.48 -15.48
CA TRP A 333 2.10 -8.28 -15.55
C TRP A 333 2.47 -7.42 -16.76
N ILE A 334 3.76 -7.20 -17.00
CA ILE A 334 4.25 -6.51 -18.20
C ILE A 334 3.80 -7.24 -19.47
N ALA A 335 3.94 -8.57 -19.52
CA ALA A 335 3.48 -9.38 -20.66
C ALA A 335 1.97 -9.27 -20.89
N ALA A 336 1.18 -9.07 -19.82
CA ALA A 336 -0.25 -8.79 -19.90
C ALA A 336 -0.58 -7.32 -20.24
N GLY A 337 0.42 -6.47 -20.50
CA GLY A 337 0.25 -5.06 -20.81
C GLY A 337 -0.06 -4.19 -19.59
N VAL A 338 0.15 -4.68 -18.37
CA VAL A 338 -0.14 -3.95 -17.13
C VAL A 338 1.17 -3.46 -16.50
N PRO A 339 1.44 -2.14 -16.49
CA PRO A 339 2.58 -1.60 -15.77
C PRO A 339 2.38 -1.74 -14.25
N ALA A 340 3.47 -1.85 -13.50
CA ALA A 340 3.44 -1.98 -12.05
C ALA A 340 4.10 -0.79 -11.38
N ILE A 341 3.47 -0.19 -10.37
CA ILE A 341 4.11 0.88 -9.59
C ILE A 341 4.76 0.27 -8.36
N LEU A 342 6.09 0.28 -8.31
CA LEU A 342 6.90 -0.38 -7.29
C LEU A 342 7.18 0.57 -6.13
N SER A 343 7.19 0.05 -4.90
CA SER A 343 7.63 0.79 -3.71
C SER A 343 8.98 0.27 -3.21
N TYR A 344 10.04 1.05 -3.34
CA TYR A 344 11.40 0.63 -2.99
C TYR A 344 12.19 1.77 -2.34
N ALA A 345 13.31 1.43 -1.73
CA ALA A 345 14.22 2.37 -1.08
C ALA A 345 15.66 1.94 -1.36
N TRP A 346 16.59 2.88 -1.22
CA TRP A 346 18.01 2.62 -1.40
C TRP A 346 18.85 3.65 -0.62
N GLY A 347 19.97 3.16 -0.10
CA GLY A 347 21.06 3.95 0.43
C GLY A 347 21.99 4.47 -0.66
N GLU A 348 22.94 5.30 -0.25
CA GLU A 348 23.91 5.92 -1.15
C GLU A 348 24.81 4.87 -1.81
N GLY A 349 24.80 4.82 -3.15
CA GLY A 349 25.59 3.88 -3.94
C GLY A 349 24.98 2.47 -4.09
N GLU A 350 23.82 2.18 -3.50
CA GLU A 350 23.20 0.85 -3.59
C GLU A 350 22.47 0.60 -4.92
N LEU A 351 21.99 1.67 -5.57
CA LEU A 351 21.29 1.62 -6.85
C LEU A 351 21.99 2.51 -7.88
N GLU A 352 22.69 1.89 -8.82
CA GLU A 352 23.43 2.61 -9.85
C GLU A 352 22.47 3.27 -10.85
N GLY A 353 22.78 4.50 -11.26
CA GLY A 353 21.97 5.24 -12.22
C GLY A 353 20.68 5.85 -11.67
N ALA A 354 20.41 5.74 -10.35
CA ALA A 354 19.27 6.39 -9.72
C ALA A 354 19.33 7.93 -9.87
N PRO A 355 18.20 8.62 -10.07
CA PRO A 355 18.18 10.07 -10.32
C PRO A 355 18.51 10.90 -9.07
N ILE A 356 18.36 10.31 -7.88
CA ILE A 356 18.73 10.90 -6.58
C ILE A 356 19.61 9.90 -5.81
N PRO A 357 20.53 10.37 -4.95
CA PRO A 357 21.57 9.51 -4.36
C PRO A 357 21.03 8.46 -3.39
N LYS A 358 19.91 8.74 -2.70
CA LYS A 358 19.26 7.83 -1.75
C LYS A 358 17.79 8.18 -1.57
N SER A 359 16.99 7.22 -1.13
CA SER A 359 15.60 7.41 -0.72
C SER A 359 15.21 6.43 0.38
N ASN A 360 14.43 6.90 1.36
CA ASN A 360 13.85 6.05 2.41
C ASN A 360 12.48 5.44 2.01
N GLY A 361 12.02 5.74 0.79
CA GLY A 361 10.76 5.27 0.23
C GLY A 361 10.47 6.02 -1.06
N HIS A 362 10.33 5.29 -2.16
CA HIS A 362 10.16 5.85 -3.49
C HIS A 362 9.19 5.00 -4.32
N LEU A 363 8.51 5.67 -5.24
CA LEU A 363 7.54 5.05 -6.14
C LEU A 363 7.93 5.35 -7.58
N ALA A 364 8.08 4.30 -8.39
CA ALA A 364 8.33 4.42 -9.82
C ALA A 364 7.60 3.32 -10.59
N VAL A 365 7.38 3.53 -11.88
CA VAL A 365 6.62 2.60 -12.72
C VAL A 365 7.56 1.64 -13.41
N LEU A 366 7.48 0.34 -13.13
CA LEU A 366 8.06 -0.69 -13.98
C LEU A 366 7.21 -0.77 -15.26
N VAL A 367 7.86 -0.52 -16.39
CA VAL A 367 7.23 -0.49 -17.71
C VAL A 367 7.72 -1.60 -18.62
N GLY A 368 8.77 -2.33 -18.24
CA GLY A 368 9.35 -3.32 -19.13
C GLY A 368 10.62 -3.95 -18.60
N PHE A 369 11.20 -4.78 -19.46
CA PHE A 369 12.52 -5.38 -19.25
C PHE A 369 13.32 -5.28 -20.56
N ASP A 370 14.61 -5.01 -20.45
CA ASP A 370 15.49 -5.07 -21.61
C ASP A 370 15.74 -6.52 -22.06
N ARG A 371 16.64 -6.74 -23.03
CA ARG A 371 16.95 -8.09 -23.55
C ARG A 371 17.78 -8.94 -22.58
N GLN A 372 18.36 -8.35 -21.54
CA GLN A 372 19.12 -9.01 -20.50
C GLN A 372 18.24 -9.37 -19.29
N GLY A 373 16.99 -8.89 -19.27
CA GLY A 373 16.07 -9.06 -18.15
C GLY A 373 16.22 -8.00 -17.07
N ASP A 374 16.94 -6.91 -17.36
CA ASP A 374 17.06 -5.79 -16.44
C ASP A 374 15.80 -4.91 -16.50
N PRO A 375 15.22 -4.54 -15.33
CA PRO A 375 13.97 -3.78 -15.25
C PRO A 375 14.14 -2.36 -15.80
N ILE A 376 13.18 -1.96 -16.64
CA ILE A 376 13.05 -0.60 -17.17
C ILE A 376 11.96 0.12 -16.39
N LEU A 377 12.34 1.19 -15.68
CA LEU A 377 11.46 2.01 -14.87
C LEU A 377 11.26 3.39 -15.49
N HIS A 378 10.06 3.94 -15.38
CA HIS A 378 9.82 5.37 -15.45
C HIS A 378 9.90 5.93 -14.02
N ASP A 379 11.05 6.52 -13.70
CA ASP A 379 11.40 7.05 -12.38
C ASP A 379 11.09 8.56 -12.31
N PRO A 380 10.05 8.96 -11.57
CA PRO A 380 9.59 10.34 -11.55
C PRO A 380 10.59 11.30 -10.89
N ALA A 381 11.56 10.82 -10.10
CA ALA A 381 12.55 11.68 -9.44
C ALA A 381 13.65 12.20 -10.38
N ALA A 382 13.60 11.88 -11.68
CA ALA A 382 14.45 12.46 -12.70
C ALA A 382 14.34 13.99 -12.76
N LYS A 383 15.39 14.70 -13.18
CA LYS A 383 15.40 16.18 -13.22
C LYS A 383 14.49 16.77 -14.29
N THR A 384 14.34 16.05 -15.41
CA THR A 384 13.52 16.43 -16.57
C THR A 384 12.64 15.26 -16.99
N ASN A 385 11.62 15.52 -17.82
CA ASN A 385 10.74 14.47 -18.35
C ASN A 385 11.52 13.46 -19.21
N GLU A 386 12.47 13.94 -20.00
CA GLU A 386 13.26 13.14 -20.93
C GLU A 386 14.18 12.14 -20.21
N GLU A 387 14.52 12.40 -18.94
CA GLU A 387 15.39 11.58 -18.11
C GLU A 387 14.65 10.58 -17.21
N VAL A 388 13.32 10.49 -17.32
CA VAL A 388 12.45 9.63 -16.48
C VAL A 388 12.70 8.14 -16.74
N ARG A 389 12.86 7.75 -18.01
CA ARG A 389 13.09 6.35 -18.36
C ARG A 389 14.51 5.92 -17.97
N ARG A 390 14.62 4.86 -17.18
CA ARG A 390 15.88 4.30 -16.69
C ARG A 390 15.84 2.78 -16.74
N THR A 391 16.99 2.17 -16.96
CA THR A 391 17.18 0.71 -16.81
C THR A 391 18.05 0.51 -15.59
N TYR A 392 17.57 -0.30 -14.64
CA TYR A 392 18.31 -0.65 -13.44
C TYR A 392 18.79 -2.08 -13.54
N ARG A 393 19.95 -2.39 -12.95
CA ARG A 393 20.40 -3.78 -12.84
C ARG A 393 19.41 -4.55 -11.96
N ARG A 394 18.93 -5.71 -12.44
CA ARG A 394 18.02 -6.57 -11.70
C ARG A 394 18.56 -6.94 -10.33
N ASP A 395 19.85 -7.26 -10.26
CA ASP A 395 20.52 -7.69 -9.04
C ASP A 395 20.74 -6.58 -8.00
N GLN A 396 20.48 -5.32 -8.38
CA GLN A 396 20.42 -4.19 -7.44
C GLN A 396 18.96 -3.89 -7.05
N LEU A 397 18.06 -3.71 -8.04
CA LEU A 397 16.70 -3.25 -7.77
C LEU A 397 15.85 -4.29 -7.03
N GLU A 398 15.90 -5.57 -7.43
CA GLU A 398 15.01 -6.60 -6.88
C GLU A 398 15.24 -6.85 -5.38
N PRO A 399 16.49 -7.03 -4.88
CA PRO A 399 16.74 -7.14 -3.45
C PRO A 399 16.29 -5.90 -2.66
N LEU A 400 16.51 -4.69 -3.19
CA LEU A 400 16.14 -3.44 -2.53
C LEU A 400 14.61 -3.28 -2.42
N TRP A 401 13.88 -3.58 -3.49
CA TRP A 401 12.43 -3.57 -3.52
C TRP A 401 11.81 -4.62 -2.57
N LEU A 402 12.33 -5.85 -2.58
CA LEU A 402 11.86 -6.92 -1.70
C LEU A 402 12.18 -6.64 -0.23
N ALA A 403 13.39 -6.13 0.08
CA ALA A 403 13.78 -5.82 1.44
C ALA A 403 13.01 -4.64 2.04
N HIS A 404 12.75 -3.61 1.23
CA HIS A 404 12.10 -2.39 1.72
C HIS A 404 10.61 -2.55 1.95
N SER A 405 9.88 -3.07 0.96
CA SER A 405 8.41 -3.10 0.99
C SER A 405 7.83 -4.51 0.88
N GLY A 406 8.67 -5.55 0.94
CA GLY A 406 8.21 -6.92 0.73
C GLY A 406 7.66 -7.15 -0.68
N GLY A 407 8.16 -6.42 -1.67
CA GLY A 407 7.69 -6.53 -3.04
C GLY A 407 6.34 -5.85 -3.28
N THR A 408 6.01 -4.84 -2.48
CA THR A 408 4.75 -4.10 -2.62
C THR A 408 4.71 -3.37 -3.96
N VAL A 409 3.60 -3.55 -4.66
CA VAL A 409 3.22 -2.82 -5.85
C VAL A 409 1.77 -2.36 -5.73
N TYR A 410 1.41 -1.34 -6.48
CA TYR A 410 0.02 -1.19 -6.89
C TYR A 410 -0.11 -1.25 -8.40
N LEU A 411 -1.18 -1.90 -8.84
CA LEU A 411 -1.45 -2.28 -10.21
C LEU A 411 -2.76 -1.62 -10.61
N ILE A 412 -2.76 -0.87 -11.71
CA ILE A 412 -3.91 -0.11 -12.21
C ILE A 412 -4.15 -0.50 -13.67
N TYR A 413 -5.38 -0.90 -13.99
CA TYR A 413 -5.76 -1.45 -15.29
C TYR A 413 -7.25 -1.21 -15.59
N PRO A 414 -7.70 -1.31 -16.85
CA PRO A 414 -9.12 -1.19 -17.19
C PRO A 414 -9.95 -2.28 -16.51
N ARG A 415 -11.19 -1.96 -16.15
CA ARG A 415 -12.12 -2.96 -15.60
C ARG A 415 -12.35 -4.08 -16.63
N GLY A 416 -12.18 -5.33 -16.20
CA GLY A 416 -12.28 -6.51 -17.07
C GLY A 416 -11.04 -6.79 -17.92
N TRP A 417 -9.95 -6.03 -17.77
CA TRP A 417 -8.68 -6.35 -18.42
C TRP A 417 -8.16 -7.73 -17.96
N PRO A 418 -7.68 -8.59 -18.87
CA PRO A 418 -7.05 -9.84 -18.50
C PRO A 418 -5.80 -9.59 -17.67
N ILE A 419 -5.74 -10.15 -16.47
CA ILE A 419 -4.60 -10.01 -15.56
C ILE A 419 -4.03 -11.40 -15.24
N PRO A 420 -2.73 -11.51 -14.92
CA PRO A 420 -2.16 -12.75 -14.40
C PRO A 420 -2.84 -13.14 -13.09
N ASP A 421 -2.79 -14.44 -12.75
CA ASP A 421 -3.16 -14.89 -11.42
C ASP A 421 -2.18 -14.28 -10.39
N PRO A 422 -2.68 -13.55 -9.39
CA PRO A 422 -1.85 -12.82 -8.42
C PRO A 422 -1.21 -13.69 -7.35
#